data_AF-A0A4T2A294-F1
#
_entry.id   AF-A0A4T2A294-F1
#
_cell.length_a   1.000
_cell.length_b   1.000
_cell.length_c   1.000
_cell.angle_alpha   90.00
_cell.angle_beta   90.00
_cell.angle_gamma   90.00
#
_symmetry.space_group_name_H-M   'P 1'
#
loop_
_entity.id
_entity.type
_entity.pdbx_description
1 polymer ?
#
loop_
_entity_poly.entity_id
_entity_poly.type
_entity_poly.pdbx_seq_one_letter_code
_entity_poly.pdbx_strand_id
1 'polypeptide(L)'
;MKSRTRQLGQGMTEYIIIVALIAISAIVVYNLFGSTVREQVGDMAAELGGGQSNQAAATTGTEAQTRAADAHNLSNYQQSER
;
A
#
# COMPACT_ATOMS: atom_id res chain seq x y z
N MET A 1 -26.06 -7.76 37.80
CA MET A 1 -25.20 -7.12 36.79
C MET A 1 -24.86 -8.15 35.73
N LYS A 2 -25.38 -8.01 34.51
CA LYS A 2 -25.24 -9.02 33.44
C LYS A 2 -23.86 -8.83 32.80
N SER A 3 -22.85 -9.53 33.30
CA SER A 3 -21.54 -9.60 32.65
C SER A 3 -21.73 -10.28 31.30
N ARG A 4 -21.68 -9.52 30.21
CA ARG A 4 -21.55 -10.08 28.87
C ARG A 4 -20.09 -10.46 28.71
N THR A 5 -19.69 -11.64 29.17
CA THR A 5 -18.46 -12.28 28.71
C THR A 5 -18.62 -12.58 27.23
N ARG A 6 -18.31 -11.59 26.39
CA ARG A 6 -18.13 -11.76 24.94
C ARG A 6 -16.75 -12.37 24.70
N GLN A 7 -16.60 -13.63 25.08
CA GLN A 7 -15.47 -14.45 24.68
C GLN A 7 -16.02 -15.82 24.29
N LEU A 8 -16.46 -15.91 23.03
CA LEU A 8 -16.78 -17.19 22.40
C LEU A 8 -15.95 -17.39 21.12
N GLY A 9 -14.79 -16.73 21.06
CA GLY A 9 -13.90 -16.74 19.90
C GLY A 9 -12.47 -16.25 20.17
N GLN A 10 -12.03 -16.14 21.43
CA GLN A 10 -10.63 -15.81 21.76
C GLN A 10 -9.69 -17.01 21.48
N GLY A 11 -9.88 -17.68 20.35
CA GLY A 11 -9.02 -18.74 19.87
C GLY A 11 -7.84 -18.12 19.13
N MET A 12 -6.65 -18.68 19.33
CA MET A 12 -5.43 -18.29 18.61
C MET A 12 -5.63 -18.24 17.08
N THR A 13 -6.61 -18.97 16.54
CA THR A 13 -6.97 -19.02 15.13
C THR A 13 -7.55 -17.73 14.56
N GLU A 14 -8.33 -16.95 15.31
CA GLU A 14 -8.87 -15.68 14.82
C GLU A 14 -7.76 -14.63 14.65
N TYR A 15 -6.81 -14.64 15.59
CA TYR A 15 -5.62 -13.80 15.53
C TYR A 15 -4.70 -14.19 14.37
N ILE A 16 -4.54 -15.49 14.08
CA ILE A 16 -3.74 -15.97 12.95
C ILE A 16 -4.28 -15.41 11.62
N ILE A 17 -5.60 -15.37 11.44
CA ILE A 17 -6.21 -14.83 10.22
C ILE A 17 -5.93 -13.32 10.09
N ILE A 18 -6.11 -12.55 11.16
CA ILE A 18 -5.85 -11.10 11.13
C ILE A 18 -4.36 -10.82 10.85
N VAL A 19 -3.45 -11.55 11.48
CA VAL A 19 -2.00 -11.41 11.26
C VAL A 19 -1.61 -11.79 9.83
N ALA A 20 -2.20 -12.85 9.27
CA ALA A 20 -1.96 -13.24 7.88
C ALA A 20 -2.40 -12.13 6.91
N LEU A 21 -3.55 -11.50 7.14
CA LEU A 21 -4.02 -10.37 6.33
C LEU A 21 -3.06 -9.17 6.39
N ILE A 22 -2.61 -8.80 7.60
CA ILE A 22 -1.64 -7.71 7.78
C ILE A 22 -0.32 -8.01 7.05
N ALA A 23 0.18 -9.25 7.15
CA ALA A 23 1.42 -9.67 6.50
C ALA A 23 1.33 -9.55 4.98
N ILE A 24 0.22 -9.99 4.38
CA ILE A 24 -0.01 -9.87 2.93
C ILE A 24 -0.08 -8.39 2.53
N SER A 25 -0.84 -7.56 3.26
CA SER A 25 -0.91 -6.12 3.01
C SER A 25 0.46 -5.44 3.12
N ALA A 26 1.28 -5.84 4.09
CA ALA A 26 2.62 -5.28 4.28
C ALA A 26 3.55 -5.56 3.09
N ILE A 27 3.50 -6.77 2.52
CA ILE A 27 4.28 -7.11 1.31
C ILE A 27 3.88 -6.19 0.15
N VAL A 28 2.58 -5.97 -0.06
CA VAL A 28 2.08 -5.12 -1.15
C VAL A 28 2.49 -3.66 -0.95
N VAL A 29 2.28 -3.11 0.25
CA VAL A 29 2.64 -1.72 0.57
C VAL A 29 4.13 -1.50 0.45
N TYR A 30 4.96 -2.43 0.92
CA TYR A 30 6.42 -2.27 0.86
C TYR A 30 6.95 -2.25 -0.58
N ASN A 31 6.38 -3.07 -1.47
CA ASN A 31 6.77 -3.06 -2.89
C ASN A 31 6.29 -1.78 -3.61
N LEU A 32 5.02 -1.39 -3.40
CA LEU A 32 4.42 -0.26 -4.11
C LEU A 32 4.89 1.11 -3.59
N PHE A 33 4.94 1.29 -2.28
CA PHE A 33 5.38 2.55 -1.68
C PHE A 33 6.90 2.63 -1.54
N GLY A 34 7.61 1.51 -1.37
CA GLY A 34 9.06 1.51 -1.23
C GLY A 34 9.78 1.95 -2.51
N SER A 35 9.25 1.58 -3.68
CA SER A 35 9.72 2.07 -4.98
C SER A 35 9.44 3.57 -5.15
N THR A 36 8.18 3.98 -4.95
CA THR A 36 7.73 5.38 -5.07
C THR A 36 8.52 6.33 -4.17
N VAL A 37 8.71 5.99 -2.89
CA VAL A 37 9.45 6.82 -1.94
C VAL A 37 10.93 6.90 -2.33
N ARG A 38 11.54 5.79 -2.74
CA ARG A 38 12.95 5.78 -3.18
C ARG A 38 13.16 6.63 -4.42
N GLU A 39 12.23 6.57 -5.36
CA GLU A 39 12.27 7.34 -6.61
C GLU A 39 12.11 8.85 -6.32
N GLN A 40 11.14 9.24 -5.49
CA GLN A 40 10.97 10.64 -5.06
C GLN A 40 12.19 11.17 -4.28
N VAL A 41 12.78 10.37 -3.39
CA VAL A 41 13.99 10.77 -2.65
C VAL A 41 15.20 10.87 -3.59
N GLY A 42 15.31 9.97 -4.57
CA GLY A 42 16.33 10.04 -5.62
C GLY A 42 16.22 11.31 -6.46
N ASP A 43 15.00 11.66 -6.89
CA ASP A 43 14.72 12.87 -7.65
C ASP A 43 15.04 14.15 -6.85
N MET A 44 14.63 14.20 -5.57
CA MET A 44 14.98 15.31 -4.67
C MET A 44 16.50 15.42 -4.45
N ALA A 45 17.20 14.30 -4.28
CA ALA A 45 18.65 14.29 -4.13
C ALA A 45 19.37 14.75 -5.41
N ALA A 46 18.86 14.36 -6.58
CA ALA A 46 19.38 14.80 -7.87
C ALA A 46 19.17 16.32 -8.07
N GLU A 47 18.00 16.83 -7.71
CA GLU A 47 17.67 18.27 -7.78
C GLU A 47 18.54 19.10 -6.82
N LEU A 48 18.71 18.64 -5.58
CA LEU A 48 19.61 19.28 -4.60
C LEU A 48 21.10 19.20 -5.01
N GLY A 49 21.48 18.16 -5.75
CA GLY A 49 22.82 17.99 -6.32
C GLY A 49 23.08 18.81 -7.58
N GLY A 50 22.11 19.59 -8.07
CA GLY A 50 22.22 20.40 -9.29
C GLY A 50 21.99 19.63 -10.59
N GLY A 51 21.51 18.38 -10.51
CA GLY A 51 21.08 17.59 -11.66
C GLY A 51 19.63 17.91 -12.06
N GLN A 52 19.26 17.65 -13.33
CA GLN A 52 17.85 17.72 -13.74
C GLN A 52 17.09 16.58 -13.06
N SER A 53 16.12 16.95 -12.20
CA SER A 53 15.11 16.03 -11.68
C SER A 53 14.43 15.36 -12.86
N ASN A 54 14.48 14.03 -12.92
CA ASN A 54 13.75 13.31 -13.94
C ASN A 54 12.27 13.51 -13.59
N GLN A 55 11.43 13.93 -14.54
CA GLN A 55 9.99 14.19 -14.32
C GLN A 55 9.18 12.91 -13.97
N ALA A 56 9.87 11.85 -13.54
CA ALA A 56 9.34 10.59 -13.06
C ALA A 56 8.41 10.81 -11.87
N ALA A 57 8.79 11.64 -10.87
CA ALA A 57 7.90 11.94 -9.74
C ALA A 57 6.55 12.55 -10.16
N ALA A 58 6.53 13.46 -11.15
CA ALA A 58 5.29 14.06 -11.65
C ALA A 58 4.43 13.05 -12.43
N THR A 59 5.07 12.20 -13.23
CA THR A 59 4.41 11.13 -13.98
C THR A 59 3.82 10.08 -13.05
N THR A 60 4.60 9.59 -12.08
CA THR A 60 4.18 8.63 -11.05
C THR A 60 3.07 9.19 -10.17
N GLY A 61 3.14 10.48 -9.80
CA GLY A 61 2.06 11.16 -9.07
C GLY A 61 0.76 11.20 -9.86
N THR A 62 0.83 11.53 -11.15
CA THR A 62 -0.33 11.57 -12.05
C THR A 62 -0.93 10.17 -12.25
N GLU A 63 -0.10 9.14 -12.42
CA GLU A 63 -0.56 7.75 -12.52
C GLU A 63 -1.17 7.24 -11.22
N ALA A 64 -0.57 7.54 -10.07
CA ALA A 64 -1.10 7.17 -8.77
C ALA A 64 -2.46 7.84 -8.51
N GLN A 65 -2.61 9.10 -8.92
CA GLN A 65 -3.86 9.85 -8.80
C GLN A 65 -4.94 9.33 -9.76
N THR A 66 -4.54 8.88 -10.95
CA THR A 66 -5.43 8.20 -11.91
C THR A 66 -5.89 6.85 -11.36
N ARG A 67 -4.97 6.02 -10.84
CA ARG A 67 -5.32 4.73 -10.21
C ARG A 67 -6.11 4.87 -8.91
N ALA A 68 -5.91 5.95 -8.15
CA ALA A 68 -6.71 6.24 -6.96
C ALA A 68 -8.13 6.73 -7.31
N ALA A 69 -8.32 7.32 -8.49
CA ALA A 69 -9.64 7.70 -9.00
C ALA A 69 -10.42 6.50 -9.55
N ASP A 70 -9.75 5.39 -9.86
CA ASP A 70 -10.39 4.13 -10.22
C ASP A 70 -11.02 3.48 -8.98
N ALA A 71 -12.35 3.48 -8.91
CA ALA A 71 -13.10 2.85 -7.84
C ALA A 71 -13.02 1.32 -7.94
N HIS A 72 -12.07 0.72 -7.24
CA HIS A 72 -11.91 -0.73 -7.17
C HIS A 72 -12.96 -1.37 -6.24
N ASN A 73 -13.88 -2.12 -6.83
CA ASN A 73 -14.88 -2.97 -6.22
C ASN A 73 -14.52 -4.45 -6.45
N LEU A 74 -15.09 -5.37 -5.67
CA LEU A 74 -14.80 -6.81 -5.80
C LEU A 74 -15.03 -7.36 -7.23
N SER A 75 -15.92 -6.73 -8.00
CA SER A 75 -16.25 -7.12 -9.37
C SER A 75 -15.26 -6.61 -10.43
N ASN A 76 -14.40 -5.63 -10.12
CA ASN A 76 -13.49 -5.00 -11.09
C ASN A 76 -12.01 -5.07 -10.65
N TYR A 77 -11.71 -5.83 -9.60
CA TYR A 77 -10.35 -6.16 -9.18
C TYR A 77 -9.75 -7.17 -10.18
N GLN A 78 -9.18 -6.67 -11.27
CA GLN A 78 -8.36 -7.47 -12.16
C GLN A 78 -6.90 -7.12 -11.89
N GLN A 79 -6.19 -8.06 -11.26
CA GLN A 79 -4.76 -7.94 -11.03
C GLN A 79 -4.05 -8.11 -12.38
N SER A 80 -3.64 -6.99 -12.98
CA SER A 80 -2.73 -6.97 -14.11
C SER A 80 -1.33 -7.37 -13.60
N GLU A 81 -1.07 -8.67 -13.53
CA GLU A 81 0.27 -9.22 -13.33
C GLU A 81 1.18 -8.71 -14.46
N ARG A 82 2.17 -7.88 -14.11
CA ARG A 82 3.31 -7.56 -14.96
C ARG A 82 4.56 -8.22 -14.40
#